data_AF-A0A7S3QL91-F1
#
_entry.id   AF-A0A7S3QL91-F1
#
_cell.length_a   1.000
_cell.length_b   1.000
_cell.length_c   1.000
_cell.angle_alpha   90.00
_cell.angle_beta   90.00
_cell.angle_gamma   90.00
#
_symmetry.space_group_name_H-M   'P 1'
#
loop_
_entity.id
_entity.type
_entity.pdbx_description
1 polymer ?
#
loop_
_entity_poly.entity_id
_entity_poly.type
_entity_poly.pdbx_seq_one_letter_code
_entity_poly.pdbx_strand_id
1 'polypeptide(L)'
;MLASSSLMLPCTMHGRCVLHPCYRHPVPQRDACITHMGRRSAKIAGRKGKADEKRSKIYGTIGKKIIQYIKSGGPDPASNSLLADLLKQAKDAGCPKDIIERNTKKATDKSQADFQSCTYEAYGPAGSSFVIEALTDNVNRSVADVKSVITKAGCKVADPGSVMFAFSRAGQVNRVLLVFIKLAMLNASCTDQEFNVLGVGERQPLAT
;
A
#
# COMPACT_ATOMS: atom_id res chain seq x y z
N MET A 1 17.28 4.43 76.68
CA MET A 1 16.34 5.20 77.51
C MET A 1 15.65 6.19 76.58
N LEU A 2 14.38 5.93 76.22
CA LEU A 2 13.18 6.55 76.83
C LEU A 2 13.18 8.07 76.59
N ALA A 3 12.13 8.75 76.13
CA ALA A 3 10.75 8.45 75.80
C ALA A 3 10.27 9.70 74.99
N SER A 4 9.32 9.59 74.07
CA SER A 4 7.93 10.00 74.29
C SER A 4 7.78 11.42 74.88
N SER A 5 7.07 12.32 74.19
CA SER A 5 5.77 12.81 74.67
C SER A 5 5.25 13.97 73.82
N SER A 6 4.06 13.72 73.25
CA SER A 6 3.08 14.72 72.86
C SER A 6 2.84 15.74 73.99
N LEU A 7 2.69 17.01 73.62
CA LEU A 7 1.82 17.92 74.37
C LEU A 7 0.82 18.54 73.40
N MET A 8 -0.43 18.35 73.80
CA MET A 8 -1.67 18.75 73.19
C MET A 8 -2.03 20.18 73.65
N LEU A 9 -2.74 20.91 72.76
CA LEU A 9 -3.75 21.97 73.01
C LEU A 9 -3.28 23.41 73.31
N PRO A 10 -4.11 24.45 73.07
CA PRO A 10 -5.48 24.46 72.54
C PRO A 10 -5.73 25.36 71.32
N CYS A 11 -6.76 24.98 70.54
CA CYS A 11 -7.48 25.83 69.62
C CYS A 11 -8.11 27.03 70.36
N THR A 12 -7.69 28.26 70.02
CA THR A 12 -8.50 29.45 70.30
C THR A 12 -9.16 29.92 69.00
N MET A 13 -10.43 29.56 68.89
CA MET A 13 -11.40 30.10 67.94
C MET A 13 -11.53 31.61 68.11
N HIS A 14 -10.94 32.41 67.22
CA HIS A 14 -11.39 33.77 66.95
C HIS A 14 -11.26 34.06 65.45
N GLY A 15 -12.41 34.21 64.80
CA GLY A 15 -12.48 34.55 63.39
C GLY A 15 -11.92 35.94 63.10
N ARG A 16 -11.20 36.03 61.98
CA ARG A 16 -11.32 37.15 61.05
C ARG A 16 -10.64 36.82 59.73
N CYS A 17 -11.32 37.25 58.67
CA CYS A 17 -11.00 37.17 57.26
C CYS A 17 -9.49 37.26 56.96
N VAL A 18 -8.96 36.27 56.25
CA VAL A 18 -7.80 36.48 55.38
C VAL A 18 -8.27 36.19 53.97
N LEU A 19 -8.24 37.24 53.14
CA LEU A 19 -8.30 37.13 51.68
C LEU A 19 -7.46 35.94 51.26
N HIS A 20 -8.09 34.90 50.72
CA HIS A 20 -7.39 33.97 49.86
C HIS A 20 -6.92 34.78 48.64
N PRO A 21 -5.61 34.81 48.31
CA PRO A 21 -5.22 35.23 46.99
C PRO A 21 -5.82 34.19 46.05
N CYS A 22 -6.89 34.59 45.35
CA CYS A 22 -7.39 33.89 44.19
C CYS A 22 -6.24 33.83 43.18
N TYR A 23 -5.40 32.80 43.28
CA TYR A 23 -4.53 32.40 42.20
C TYR A 23 -5.47 32.07 41.04
N ARG A 24 -5.63 33.05 40.16
CA ARG A 24 -6.19 32.86 38.83
C ARG A 24 -5.28 31.82 38.19
N HIS A 25 -5.70 30.56 38.26
CA HIS A 25 -5.14 29.56 37.38
C HIS A 25 -5.31 30.12 35.96
N PRO A 26 -4.23 30.24 35.17
CA PRO A 26 -4.40 30.50 33.76
C PRO A 26 -5.22 29.33 33.23
N VAL A 27 -6.47 29.59 32.83
CA VAL A 27 -7.19 28.67 31.97
C VAL A 27 -6.26 28.41 30.78
N PRO A 28 -5.86 27.17 30.51
CA PRO A 28 -5.10 26.90 29.29
C PRO A 28 -5.96 27.44 28.16
N GLN A 29 -5.41 28.41 27.42
CA GLN A 29 -6.07 28.93 26.23
C GLN A 29 -6.45 27.70 25.42
N ARG A 30 -7.74 27.57 25.13
CA ARG A 30 -8.30 26.54 24.27
C ARG A 30 -7.86 26.83 22.84
N ASP A 31 -6.56 26.83 22.60
CA ASP A 31 -5.95 26.88 21.27
C ASP A 31 -5.95 25.45 20.72
N ALA A 32 -7.15 24.91 20.62
CA ALA A 32 -7.43 23.69 19.92
C ALA A 32 -8.78 23.85 19.23
N CYS A 33 -8.81 24.69 18.19
CA CYS A 33 -9.59 24.36 17.01
C CYS A 33 -8.95 23.10 16.36
N ILE A 34 -8.99 21.98 17.07
CA ILE A 34 -8.66 20.67 16.50
C ILE A 34 -10.00 20.10 16.09
N THR A 35 -10.24 20.18 14.79
CA THR A 35 -11.39 19.65 14.04
C THR A 35 -12.13 18.53 14.79
N HIS A 36 -13.39 18.82 15.14
CA HIS A 36 -14.33 17.85 15.70
C HIS A 36 -14.74 16.83 14.62
N MET A 37 -13.81 15.98 14.20
CA MET A 37 -14.20 14.74 13.53
C MET A 37 -14.66 13.78 14.62
N GLY A 38 -15.98 13.73 14.86
CA GLY A 38 -16.57 12.78 15.79
C GLY A 38 -16.13 11.34 15.48
N ARG A 39 -16.14 10.44 16.49
CA ARG A 39 -15.65 9.04 16.36
C ARG A 39 -16.21 8.31 15.14
N ARG A 40 -17.46 8.59 14.75
CA ARG A 40 -18.11 8.05 13.54
C ARG A 40 -17.44 8.56 12.27
N SER A 41 -17.22 9.86 12.15
CA SER A 41 -16.55 10.50 11.01
C SER A 41 -15.11 10.02 10.87
N ALA A 42 -14.37 9.86 11.98
CA ALA A 42 -13.02 9.30 11.98
C ALA A 42 -12.99 7.86 11.43
N LYS A 43 -13.92 7.00 11.85
CA LYS A 43 -14.04 5.63 11.32
C LYS A 43 -14.40 5.60 9.84
N ILE A 44 -15.30 6.48 9.39
CA ILE A 44 -15.69 6.58 7.98
C ILE A 44 -14.51 7.06 7.14
N ALA A 45 -13.80 8.10 7.58
CA ALA A 45 -12.62 8.62 6.92
C ALA A 45 -11.53 7.54 6.79
N GLY A 46 -11.26 6.77 7.84
CA GLY A 46 -10.29 5.66 7.79
C GLY A 46 -10.69 4.54 6.81
N ARG A 47 -11.98 4.18 6.74
CA ARG A 47 -12.48 3.16 5.79
C ARG A 47 -12.43 3.65 4.35
N LYS A 48 -12.86 4.91 4.11
CA LYS A 48 -12.80 5.53 2.78
C LYS A 48 -11.37 5.70 2.31
N GLY A 49 -10.49 6.26 3.15
CA GLY A 49 -9.07 6.43 2.85
C GLY A 49 -8.38 5.14 2.42
N LYS A 50 -8.60 4.03 3.14
CA LYS A 50 -8.06 2.71 2.74
C LYS A 50 -8.63 2.19 1.42
N ALA A 51 -9.90 2.48 1.12
CA ALA A 51 -10.51 2.07 -0.13
C ALA A 51 -10.02 2.92 -1.31
N ASP A 52 -9.89 4.22 -1.12
CA ASP A 52 -9.43 5.19 -2.12
C ASP A 52 -7.94 4.97 -2.42
N GLU A 53 -7.13 4.63 -1.41
CA GLU A 53 -5.73 4.26 -1.61
C GLU A 53 -5.59 3.01 -2.50
N LYS A 54 -6.41 1.98 -2.26
CA LYS A 54 -6.41 0.77 -3.09
C LYS A 54 -6.84 1.07 -4.53
N ARG A 55 -7.89 1.87 -4.72
CA ARG A 55 -8.37 2.27 -6.05
C ARG A 55 -7.33 3.10 -6.79
N SER A 56 -6.70 4.06 -6.11
CA SER A 56 -5.64 4.90 -6.69
C SER A 56 -4.47 4.06 -7.23
N LYS A 57 -4.04 3.05 -6.46
CA LYS A 57 -2.99 2.12 -6.91
C LYS A 57 -3.41 1.33 -8.16
N ILE A 58 -4.65 0.81 -8.21
CA ILE A 58 -5.19 0.12 -9.39
C ILE A 58 -5.20 1.05 -10.62
N TYR A 59 -5.60 2.32 -10.48
CA TYR A 59 -5.61 3.27 -11.58
C TYR A 59 -4.21 3.64 -12.06
N GLY A 60 -3.24 3.72 -11.15
CA GLY A 60 -1.82 3.89 -11.49
C GLY A 60 -1.29 2.73 -12.33
N THR A 61 -1.57 1.50 -11.91
CA THR A 61 -1.26 0.23 -12.61
C THR A 61 -1.84 0.23 -14.03
N ILE A 62 -3.16 0.43 -14.17
CA ILE A 62 -3.82 0.50 -15.48
C ILE A 62 -3.18 1.56 -16.39
N GLY A 63 -2.85 2.73 -15.83
CA GLY A 63 -2.21 3.81 -16.57
C GLY A 63 -0.85 3.42 -17.17
N LYS A 64 -0.02 2.70 -16.41
CA LYS A 64 1.28 2.22 -16.88
C LYS A 64 1.15 1.15 -17.97
N LYS A 65 0.17 0.25 -17.84
CA LYS A 65 -0.12 -0.76 -18.87
C LYS A 65 -0.62 -0.16 -20.18
N ILE A 66 -1.44 0.90 -20.12
CA ILE A 66 -1.88 1.63 -21.32
C ILE A 66 -0.65 2.10 -22.10
N ILE A 67 0.33 2.69 -21.41
CA ILE A 67 1.55 3.19 -22.04
C ILE A 67 2.35 2.04 -22.68
N GLN A 68 2.52 0.91 -21.98
CA GLN A 68 3.24 -0.25 -22.51
C GLN A 68 2.56 -0.86 -23.76
N TYR A 69 1.24 -1.02 -23.73
CA TYR A 69 0.50 -1.61 -24.85
C TYR A 69 0.45 -0.69 -26.06
N ILE A 70 0.35 0.63 -25.85
CA ILE A 70 0.44 1.60 -26.93
C ILE A 70 1.85 1.62 -27.55
N LYS A 71 2.90 1.54 -26.73
CA LYS A 71 4.28 1.48 -27.22
C LYS A 71 4.56 0.20 -28.04
N SER A 72 3.92 -0.92 -27.71
CA SER A 72 4.13 -2.20 -28.41
C SER A 72 3.24 -2.42 -29.64
N GLY A 73 2.01 -1.88 -29.65
CA GLY A 73 1.02 -2.16 -30.70
C GLY A 73 0.30 -0.94 -31.28
N GLY A 74 0.74 0.27 -30.97
CA GLY A 74 0.13 1.52 -31.42
C GLY A 74 -1.06 1.99 -30.58
N PRO A 75 -1.52 3.23 -30.78
CA PRO A 75 -2.54 3.88 -29.95
C PRO A 75 -3.97 3.41 -30.23
N ASP A 76 -4.19 2.70 -31.35
CA ASP A 76 -5.53 2.35 -31.81
C ASP A 76 -6.04 1.06 -31.13
N PRO A 77 -7.18 1.09 -30.44
CA PRO A 77 -7.73 -0.09 -29.76
C PRO A 77 -8.33 -1.12 -30.75
N ALA A 78 -8.56 -0.74 -32.01
CA ALA A 78 -9.05 -1.65 -33.04
C ALA A 78 -7.94 -2.56 -33.61
N SER A 79 -6.71 -2.06 -33.67
CA SER A 79 -5.55 -2.83 -34.13
C SER A 79 -4.91 -3.64 -32.99
N ASN A 80 -4.99 -3.16 -31.76
CA ASN A 80 -4.39 -3.80 -30.59
C ASN A 80 -5.42 -4.41 -29.65
N SER A 81 -5.59 -5.74 -29.71
CA SER A 81 -6.50 -6.49 -28.86
C SER A 81 -6.15 -6.40 -27.36
N LEU A 82 -4.87 -6.32 -27.00
CA LEU A 82 -4.42 -6.19 -25.61
C LEU A 82 -4.85 -4.85 -25.01
N LEU A 83 -4.77 -3.78 -25.80
CA LEU A 83 -5.24 -2.45 -25.39
C LEU A 83 -6.78 -2.45 -25.24
N ALA A 84 -7.51 -3.08 -26.17
CA ALA A 84 -8.96 -3.18 -26.09
C ALA A 84 -9.42 -3.92 -24.81
N ASP A 85 -8.77 -5.02 -24.45
CA ASP A 85 -9.11 -5.78 -23.26
C ASP A 85 -8.73 -5.06 -21.98
N LEU A 86 -7.60 -4.33 -21.97
CA LEU A 86 -7.23 -3.47 -20.86
C LEU A 86 -8.24 -2.32 -20.65
N LEU A 87 -8.74 -1.73 -21.73
CA LEU A 87 -9.76 -0.67 -21.65
C LEU A 87 -11.09 -1.19 -21.08
N LYS A 88 -11.47 -2.44 -21.40
CA LYS A 88 -12.62 -3.10 -20.75
C LYS A 88 -12.38 -3.30 -19.26
N GLN A 89 -11.21 -3.82 -18.89
CA GLN A 89 -10.81 -4.00 -17.47
C GLN A 89 -10.77 -2.67 -16.71
N ALA A 90 -10.33 -1.59 -17.35
CA ALA A 90 -10.30 -0.26 -16.74
C ALA A 90 -11.69 0.28 -16.44
N LYS A 91 -12.64 0.07 -17.36
CA LYS A 91 -14.06 0.43 -17.16
C LYS A 91 -14.68 -0.39 -16.03
N ASP A 92 -14.41 -1.70 -15.98
CA ASP A 92 -14.90 -2.58 -14.93
C ASP A 92 -14.33 -2.22 -13.54
N ALA A 93 -13.11 -1.71 -13.48
CA ALA A 93 -12.49 -1.22 -12.25
C ALA A 93 -13.02 0.16 -11.81
N GLY A 94 -13.87 0.81 -12.60
CA GLY A 94 -14.39 2.16 -12.33
C GLY A 94 -13.36 3.27 -12.56
N CYS A 95 -12.37 3.05 -13.44
CA CYS A 95 -11.36 4.05 -13.76
C CYS A 95 -11.99 5.24 -14.51
N PRO A 96 -11.80 6.49 -14.06
CA PRO A 96 -12.34 7.66 -14.74
C PRO A 96 -11.68 7.86 -16.12
N LYS A 97 -12.47 8.33 -17.10
CA LYS A 97 -12.04 8.50 -18.49
C LYS A 97 -10.83 9.43 -18.63
N ASP A 98 -10.75 10.47 -17.80
CA ASP A 98 -9.64 11.42 -17.78
C ASP A 98 -8.28 10.74 -17.51
N ILE A 99 -8.28 9.68 -16.70
CA ILE A 99 -7.06 8.89 -16.41
C ILE A 99 -6.67 8.03 -17.62
N ILE A 100 -7.63 7.55 -18.39
CA ILE A 100 -7.35 6.78 -19.60
C ILE A 100 -6.76 7.73 -20.65
N GLU A 101 -7.45 8.83 -20.93
CA GLU A 101 -7.04 9.81 -21.95
C GLU A 101 -5.68 10.45 -21.65
N ARG A 102 -5.40 10.82 -20.39
CA ARG A 102 -4.09 11.37 -20.03
C ARG A 102 -2.96 10.40 -20.30
N ASN A 103 -3.18 9.10 -20.08
CA ASN A 103 -2.14 8.08 -20.24
C ASN A 103 -1.98 7.68 -21.71
N THR A 104 -3.07 7.67 -22.49
CA THR A 104 -3.01 7.52 -23.95
C THR A 104 -2.21 8.64 -24.59
N LYS A 105 -2.47 9.91 -24.22
CA LYS A 105 -1.70 11.07 -24.73
C LYS A 105 -0.22 10.96 -24.38
N LYS A 106 0.09 10.67 -23.11
CA LYS A 106 1.46 10.43 -22.62
C LYS A 106 2.19 9.31 -23.36
N ALA A 107 1.47 8.29 -23.83
CA ALA A 107 2.07 7.18 -24.55
C ALA A 107 2.46 7.54 -25.99
N THR A 108 1.70 8.44 -26.63
CA THR A 108 1.98 8.95 -27.97
C THR A 108 3.15 9.94 -27.97
N ASP A 109 3.35 10.66 -26.86
CA ASP A 109 4.46 11.58 -26.70
C ASP A 109 5.81 10.82 -26.58
N LYS A 110 6.71 11.01 -27.55
CA LYS A 110 8.02 10.33 -27.63
C LYS A 110 9.01 10.70 -26.50
N SER A 111 8.66 11.66 -25.64
CA SER A 111 9.51 12.17 -24.55
C SER A 111 9.39 11.36 -23.26
N GLN A 112 8.49 10.37 -23.19
CA GLN A 112 8.22 9.64 -21.96
C GLN A 112 9.07 8.39 -21.75
N ALA A 113 9.46 8.18 -20.49
CA ALA A 113 10.28 7.07 -20.03
C ALA A 113 9.73 5.70 -20.51
N ASP A 114 10.64 4.85 -20.96
CA ASP A 114 10.32 3.49 -21.36
C ASP A 114 10.13 2.61 -20.12
N PHE A 115 8.94 2.02 -20.03
CA PHE A 115 8.65 1.05 -19.00
C PHE A 115 9.08 -0.32 -19.50
N GLN A 116 9.97 -0.96 -18.74
CA GLN A 116 10.46 -2.29 -18.98
C GLN A 116 9.78 -3.28 -18.04
N SER A 117 9.52 -4.49 -18.53
CA SER A 117 9.05 -5.60 -17.73
C SER A 117 10.23 -6.33 -17.10
N CYS A 118 10.30 -6.37 -15.78
CA CYS A 118 11.26 -7.12 -15.00
C CYS A 118 10.57 -8.26 -14.26
N THR A 119 11.28 -9.35 -14.02
CA THR A 119 10.76 -10.48 -13.27
C THR A 119 11.70 -10.79 -12.10
N TYR A 120 11.11 -10.94 -10.92
CA TYR A 120 11.79 -11.27 -9.68
C TYR A 120 11.28 -12.59 -9.14
N GLU A 121 12.18 -13.37 -8.56
CA GLU A 121 11.87 -14.68 -8.01
C GLU A 121 12.16 -14.68 -6.52
N ALA A 122 11.32 -15.38 -5.75
CA ALA A 122 11.47 -15.46 -4.31
C ALA A 122 10.95 -16.79 -3.74
N TYR A 123 11.58 -17.24 -2.68
CA TYR A 123 11.11 -18.33 -1.84
C TYR A 123 10.40 -17.78 -0.61
N GLY A 124 9.21 -18.32 -0.37
CA GLY A 124 8.40 -18.06 0.80
C GLY A 124 8.66 -19.01 1.96
N PRO A 125 8.04 -18.71 3.11
CA PRO A 125 7.95 -19.66 4.20
C PRO A 125 7.25 -20.94 3.74
N ALA A 126 7.57 -22.06 4.38
CA ALA A 126 7.04 -23.39 4.05
C ALA A 126 7.35 -23.88 2.60
N GLY A 127 8.39 -23.34 1.95
CA GLY A 127 8.80 -23.80 0.62
C GLY A 127 7.91 -23.33 -0.52
N SER A 128 7.03 -22.35 -0.27
CA SER A 128 6.25 -21.68 -1.32
C SER A 128 7.17 -20.95 -2.28
N SER A 129 6.85 -20.94 -3.57
CA SER A 129 7.65 -20.20 -4.56
C SER A 129 6.83 -19.06 -5.18
N PHE A 130 7.47 -17.91 -5.40
CA PHE A 130 6.85 -16.71 -5.93
C PHE A 130 7.60 -16.23 -7.18
N VAL A 131 6.84 -15.97 -8.23
CA VAL A 131 7.27 -15.22 -9.41
C VAL A 131 6.54 -13.89 -9.42
N ILE A 132 7.32 -12.82 -9.44
CA ILE A 132 6.87 -11.44 -9.28
C ILE A 132 7.24 -10.69 -10.56
N GLU A 133 6.25 -10.42 -11.41
CA GLU A 133 6.45 -9.56 -12.57
C GLU A 133 6.17 -8.10 -12.21
N ALA A 134 7.07 -7.22 -12.62
CA ALA A 134 6.97 -5.80 -12.39
C ALA A 134 7.26 -4.97 -13.64
N LEU A 135 6.57 -3.84 -13.74
CA LEU A 135 6.74 -2.88 -14.82
C LEU A 135 7.33 -1.60 -14.24
N THR A 136 8.49 -1.21 -14.72
CA THR A 136 9.27 -0.10 -14.15
C THR A 136 10.08 0.65 -15.20
N ASP A 137 10.26 1.93 -14.96
CA ASP A 137 11.21 2.83 -15.64
C ASP A 137 12.64 2.69 -15.11
N ASN A 138 12.84 2.10 -13.92
CA ASN A 138 14.16 2.00 -13.29
C ASN A 138 14.34 0.68 -12.54
N VAL A 139 15.16 -0.20 -13.11
CA VAL A 139 15.45 -1.52 -12.56
C VAL A 139 16.11 -1.44 -11.18
N ASN A 140 17.07 -0.55 -10.97
CA ASN A 140 17.81 -0.46 -9.70
C ASN A 140 16.90 -0.06 -8.53
N ARG A 141 15.98 0.88 -8.76
CA ARG A 141 14.97 1.27 -7.77
C ARG A 141 14.06 0.10 -7.44
N SER A 142 13.56 -0.57 -8.49
CA SER A 142 12.67 -1.71 -8.31
C SER A 142 13.29 -2.85 -7.53
N VAL A 143 14.53 -3.24 -7.83
CA VAL A 143 15.23 -4.30 -7.11
C VAL A 143 15.29 -4.01 -5.61
N ALA A 144 15.62 -2.77 -5.23
CA ALA A 144 15.69 -2.38 -3.83
C ALA A 144 14.32 -2.47 -3.14
N ASP A 145 13.27 -1.97 -3.81
CA ASP A 145 11.92 -1.99 -3.28
C ASP A 145 11.40 -3.43 -3.11
N VAL A 146 11.50 -4.26 -4.15
CA VAL A 146 11.09 -5.67 -4.13
C VAL A 146 11.82 -6.44 -3.03
N LYS A 147 13.15 -6.30 -2.96
CA LYS A 147 13.96 -6.94 -1.91
C LYS A 147 13.51 -6.53 -0.52
N SER A 148 13.21 -5.24 -0.31
CA SER A 148 12.74 -4.75 0.99
C SER A 148 11.40 -5.38 1.41
N VAL A 149 10.48 -5.57 0.46
CA VAL A 149 9.16 -6.15 0.71
C VAL A 149 9.27 -7.65 0.98
N ILE A 150 10.07 -8.38 0.18
CA ILE A 150 10.34 -9.81 0.37
C ILE A 150 10.93 -10.08 1.75
N THR A 151 11.97 -9.32 2.14
CA THR A 151 12.64 -9.50 3.44
C THR A 151 11.71 -9.16 4.61
N LYS A 152 10.89 -8.10 4.49
CA LYS A 152 9.87 -7.76 5.52
C LYS A 152 8.80 -8.86 5.67
N ALA A 153 8.52 -9.60 4.60
CA ALA A 153 7.59 -10.72 4.61
C ALA A 153 8.21 -12.04 5.11
N GLY A 154 9.51 -12.06 5.47
CA GLY A 154 10.22 -13.28 5.88
C GLY A 154 10.54 -14.23 4.72
N CYS A 155 10.47 -13.74 3.48
CA CYS A 155 10.81 -14.47 2.27
C CYS A 155 12.29 -14.25 1.90
N LYS A 156 12.84 -15.12 1.05
CA LYS A 156 14.20 -15.00 0.49
C LYS A 156 14.14 -14.73 -1.00
N VAL A 157 14.99 -13.84 -1.49
CA VAL A 157 15.12 -13.57 -2.94
C VAL A 157 15.85 -14.75 -3.58
N ALA A 158 15.39 -15.15 -4.77
CA ALA A 158 16.01 -16.21 -5.56
C ALA A 158 16.72 -15.63 -6.79
N ASP A 159 17.70 -16.37 -7.30
CA ASP A 159 18.36 -16.04 -8.56
C ASP A 159 17.42 -16.30 -9.74
N PRO A 160 17.51 -15.53 -10.84
CA PRO A 160 16.63 -15.70 -12.00
C PRO A 160 16.72 -17.13 -12.56
N GLY A 161 15.57 -17.77 -12.78
CA GLY A 161 15.45 -19.14 -13.26
C GLY A 161 15.34 -20.22 -12.18
N SER A 162 15.51 -19.88 -10.90
CA SER A 162 15.44 -20.83 -9.78
C SER A 162 14.01 -21.27 -9.42
N VAL A 163 13.02 -20.50 -9.83
CA VAL A 163 11.61 -20.71 -9.52
C VAL A 163 10.81 -20.87 -10.80
N MET A 164 11.20 -20.17 -11.87
CA MET A 164 10.47 -20.14 -13.15
C MET A 164 10.20 -21.54 -13.73
N PHE A 165 11.11 -22.51 -13.53
CA PHE A 165 10.92 -23.87 -14.04
C PHE A 165 9.67 -24.57 -13.50
N ALA A 166 9.20 -24.17 -12.31
CA ALA A 166 8.01 -24.74 -11.68
C ALA A 166 6.70 -24.09 -12.15
N PHE A 167 6.77 -23.02 -12.96
CA PHE A 167 5.62 -22.27 -13.42
C PHE A 167 5.43 -22.42 -14.93
N SER A 168 4.19 -22.65 -15.36
CA SER A 168 3.80 -22.59 -16.77
C SER A 168 2.81 -21.44 -16.97
N ARG A 169 2.97 -20.70 -18.07
CA ARG A 169 2.07 -19.59 -18.43
C ARG A 169 0.76 -20.17 -18.99
N ALA A 170 -0.30 -20.11 -18.19
CA ALA A 170 -1.64 -20.52 -18.58
C ALA A 170 -2.62 -19.32 -18.57
N GLY A 171 -3.54 -19.27 -19.53
CA GLY A 171 -4.59 -18.25 -19.56
C GLY A 171 -5.66 -18.52 -18.50
N GLN A 172 -5.88 -17.58 -17.58
CA GLN A 172 -6.97 -17.66 -16.60
C GLN A 172 -8.16 -16.83 -17.08
N VAL A 173 -9.25 -17.52 -17.42
CA VAL A 173 -10.55 -16.92 -17.76
C VAL A 173 -11.49 -17.07 -16.56
N ASN A 174 -11.10 -16.58 -15.38
CA ASN A 174 -12.09 -16.33 -14.33
C ASN A 174 -11.60 -15.37 -13.24
N ARG A 175 -12.48 -14.42 -12.90
CA ARG A 175 -12.45 -13.63 -11.66
C ARG A 175 -12.68 -14.59 -10.49
N VAL A 176 -12.07 -14.28 -9.35
CA VAL A 176 -12.16 -15.04 -8.07
C VAL A 176 -11.17 -16.21 -7.97
N LEU A 177 -9.86 -15.95 -8.06
CA LEU A 177 -8.88 -16.65 -7.20
C LEU A 177 -7.49 -15.98 -7.20
N LEU A 178 -7.37 -14.72 -6.78
CA LEU A 178 -6.05 -14.14 -6.49
C LEU A 178 -6.14 -12.92 -5.56
N VAL A 179 -6.88 -13.08 -4.44
CA VAL A 179 -7.15 -11.96 -3.52
C VAL A 179 -6.13 -11.86 -2.37
N PHE A 180 -5.46 -12.96 -1.99
CA PHE A 180 -4.65 -12.96 -0.78
C PHE A 180 -3.27 -12.28 -0.93
N ILE A 181 -2.55 -12.49 -2.04
CA ILE A 181 -1.17 -11.97 -2.17
C ILE A 181 -1.11 -10.60 -2.84
N LYS A 182 -2.01 -10.33 -3.81
CA LYS A 182 -2.16 -9.00 -4.41
C LYS A 182 -2.40 -7.95 -3.32
N LEU A 183 -3.19 -8.28 -2.30
CA LEU A 183 -3.53 -7.37 -1.20
C LEU A 183 -2.34 -7.06 -0.29
N ALA A 184 -1.46 -8.03 -0.01
CA ALA A 184 -0.26 -7.81 0.80
C ALA A 184 0.77 -6.92 0.09
N MET A 185 1.01 -7.18 -1.20
CA MET A 185 1.92 -6.38 -2.03
C MET A 185 1.37 -4.97 -2.31
N LEU A 186 0.05 -4.84 -2.48
CA LEU A 186 -0.62 -3.53 -2.65
C LEU A 186 -0.55 -2.67 -1.38
N ASN A 187 -0.49 -3.26 -0.18
CA ASN A 187 -0.40 -2.54 1.09
C ASN A 187 1.05 -2.19 1.48
N ALA A 188 2.05 -2.89 0.92
CA ALA A 188 3.47 -2.64 1.19
C ALA A 188 4.02 -1.55 0.26
N SER A 189 3.64 -0.28 0.51
CA SER A 189 4.35 0.99 0.17
C SER A 189 5.14 1.14 -1.14
N CYS A 190 4.98 0.28 -2.13
CA CYS A 190 5.77 0.29 -3.35
C CYS A 190 4.92 0.95 -4.44
N THR A 191 4.96 2.28 -4.45
CA THR A 191 4.10 3.12 -5.29
C THR A 191 4.39 3.03 -6.78
N ASP A 192 5.45 2.32 -7.20
CA ASP A 192 5.89 2.35 -8.60
C ASP A 192 5.94 1.02 -9.34
N GLN A 193 5.56 -0.07 -8.69
CA GLN A 193 5.74 -1.39 -9.25
C GLN A 193 4.43 -2.12 -9.35
N GLU A 194 4.10 -2.55 -10.58
CA GLU A 194 3.16 -3.64 -10.70
C GLU A 194 3.76 -4.88 -10.04
N PHE A 195 2.97 -5.59 -9.27
CA PHE A 195 3.31 -6.92 -8.81
C PHE A 195 2.25 -7.85 -9.39
N ASN A 196 2.61 -8.59 -10.43
CA ASN A 196 1.83 -9.73 -10.87
C ASN A 196 2.44 -10.97 -10.23
N VAL A 197 1.73 -11.53 -9.26
CA VAL A 197 2.05 -12.86 -8.74
C VAL A 197 1.45 -13.84 -9.72
N LEU A 198 2.29 -14.42 -10.57
CA LEU A 198 1.84 -15.36 -11.60
C LEU A 198 1.35 -16.69 -11.02
N GLY A 199 1.66 -16.96 -9.76
CA GLY A 199 1.08 -18.06 -9.00
C GLY A 199 1.82 -18.30 -7.68
N VAL A 200 1.23 -19.14 -6.84
CA VAL A 200 1.93 -19.80 -5.72
C VAL A 200 2.17 -21.23 -6.21
N GLY A 201 3.44 -21.54 -6.50
CA GLY A 201 3.84 -22.89 -6.86
C GLY A 201 4.20 -23.63 -5.59
N GLU A 202 3.49 -24.73 -5.31
CA GLU A 202 3.90 -25.70 -4.31
C GLU A 202 4.96 -26.62 -4.96
N ARG A 203 6.02 -26.94 -4.21
CA ARG A 203 7.14 -27.75 -4.70
C ARG A 203 6.57 -29.09 -5.18
N GLN A 204 6.62 -29.38 -6.49
CA GLN A 204 6.32 -30.74 -6.95
C GLN A 204 7.29 -31.68 -6.23
N PRO A 205 6.82 -32.75 -5.56
CA PRO A 205 7.73 -33.74 -5.01
C PRO A 205 8.55 -34.27 -6.19
N LEU A 206 9.87 -34.27 -6.03
CA LEU A 206 10.78 -34.91 -6.99
C LEU A 206 10.24 -36.32 -7.24
N ALA A 207 9.73 -36.57 -8.44
CA ALA A 207 9.47 -37.93 -8.88
C ALA A 207 10.81 -38.67 -8.77
N THR A 208 10.86 -39.59 -7.81
CA THR A 208 12.02 -40.48 -7.59
C THR A 208 11.96 -41.59 -8.62
#